data_AF-A0A354RDS5-F1
#
_entry.id   AF-A0A354RDS5-F1
#
_cell.length_a   1.000
_cell.length_b   1.000
_cell.length_c   1.000
_cell.angle_alpha   90.00
_cell.angle_beta   90.00
_cell.angle_gamma   90.00
#
_symmetry.space_group_name_H-M   'P 1'
#
loop_
_entity.id
_entity.type
_entity.pdbx_description
1 polymer ?
#
loop_
_entity_poly.entity_id
_entity_poly.type
_entity_poly.pdbx_seq_one_letter_code
_entity_poly.pdbx_strand_id
1 'polypeptide(L)' 'FSGGEKKRCEVLQMMMLEPKYCILDETDSGLDIDALRVVAAGVNKMRSKERGILVITHYQRLLEYI' A
#
# COMPACT_ATOMS: atom_id res chain seq x y z
N PHE A 1 -10.28 -13.07 -7.31
CA PHE A 1 -9.87 -11.74 -6.84
C PHE A 1 -9.39 -10.93 -8.03
N SER A 2 -10.04 -9.81 -8.35
CA SER A 2 -9.48 -8.80 -9.25
C SER A 2 -8.16 -8.25 -8.70
N GLY A 3 -7.39 -7.53 -9.51
CA GLY A 3 -6.15 -6.88 -9.06
C GLY A 3 -6.38 -6.01 -7.83
N GLY A 4 -7.42 -5.17 -7.86
CA GLY A 4 -7.79 -4.31 -6.73
C GLY A 4 -8.30 -5.06 -5.49
N GLU A 5 -8.95 -6.21 -5.64
CA GLU A 5 -9.34 -7.03 -4.47
C GLU A 5 -8.13 -7.69 -3.82
N LYS A 6 -7.19 -8.22 -4.62
CA LYS A 6 -5.96 -8.83 -4.11
C LYS A 6 -5.14 -7.81 -3.31
N LYS A 7 -5.04 -6.57 -3.80
CA LYS A 7 -4.30 -5.50 -3.10
C LYS A 7 -4.98 -5.01 -1.83
N ARG A 8 -6.32 -4.94 -1.81
CA ARG A 8 -7.06 -4.69 -0.56
C ARG A 8 -6.80 -5.76 0.49
N CYS A 9 -6.74 -7.04 0.10
CA CYS A 9 -6.37 -8.12 1.01
C CYS A 9 -4.92 -7.99 1.53
N GLU A 10 -3.97 -7.62 0.68
CA GLU A 10 -2.56 -7.39 1.11
C GLU A 10 -2.47 -6.24 2.14
N VAL A 11 -3.18 -5.13 1.92
CA VAL A 11 -3.26 -4.01 2.88
C VAL A 11 -3.92 -4.45 4.20
N LEU A 12 -4.99 -5.24 4.12
CA LEU A 12 -5.65 -5.78 5.31
C LEU A 12 -4.70 -6.68 6.12
N GLN A 13 -3.96 -7.56 5.45
CA GLN A 13 -2.98 -8.42 6.11
C GLN A 13 -1.87 -7.60 6.77
N MET A 14 -1.37 -6.56 6.10
CA MET A 14 -0.38 -5.65 6.65
C MET A 14 -0.89 -4.98 7.93
N MET A 15 -2.13 -4.47 7.91
CA MET A 15 -2.76 -3.85 9.08
C MET A 15 -2.94 -4.83 10.24
N MET A 16 -3.33 -6.07 9.95
CA MET A 16 -3.57 -7.09 10.98
C MET A 16 -2.28 -7.60 11.62
N LEU A 17 -1.19 -7.71 10.85
CA LEU A 17 0.09 -8.23 11.30
C LEU A 17 1.00 -7.17 11.94
N GLU A 18 0.71 -5.89 11.71
CA GLU A 18 1.47 -4.74 12.23
C GLU A 18 3.01 -4.86 12.10
N PRO A 19 3.55 -5.32 10.95
CA PRO A 19 4.98 -5.61 10.84
C PRO A 19 5.85 -4.37 11.08
N LYS A 20 7.09 -4.58 11.56
CA LYS A 20 8.07 -3.49 11.74
C LYS A 20 8.59 -2.93 10.41
N TYR A 21 8.59 -3.77 9.37
CA TYR A 21 9.03 -3.40 8.02
C TYR A 21 8.01 -3.88 6.99
N CYS A 22 7.61 -2.99 6.09
CA CYS A 22 6.76 -3.30 4.94
C CYS A 22 7.51 -3.03 3.64
N ILE A 23 7.37 -3.94 2.67
CA ILE A 23 7.87 -3.74 1.30
C ILE A 23 6.65 -3.80 0.37
N LEU A 24 6.41 -2.71 -0.35
CA LEU A 24 5.29 -2.56 -1.27
C LEU A 24 5.85 -2.52 -2.68
N ASP A 25 5.82 -3.67 -3.35
CA ASP A 25 6.39 -3.84 -4.70
C ASP A 25 5.31 -3.77 -5.77
N GLU A 26 5.43 -2.76 -6.65
CA GLU A 26 4.50 -2.46 -7.75
C GLU A 26 3.02 -2.46 -7.33
N THR A 27 2.74 -2.03 -6.10
CA THR A 27 1.38 -2.05 -5.53
C THR A 27 0.39 -1.15 -6.26
N ASP A 28 0.88 -0.27 -7.12
CA ASP A 28 0.13 0.63 -7.99
C ASP A 28 -0.21 0.05 -9.37
N SER A 29 0.37 -1.11 -9.74
CA SER A 29 0.17 -1.66 -11.08
C SER A 29 -1.24 -2.22 -11.29
N GLY A 30 -1.90 -1.77 -12.36
CA GLY A 30 -3.26 -2.22 -12.71
C GLY A 30 -4.35 -1.78 -11.74
N LEU A 31 -4.08 -0.80 -10.86
CA LEU A 31 -5.08 -0.19 -9.99
C LEU A 31 -5.73 1.03 -10.64
N ASP A 32 -7.04 1.16 -10.44
CA ASP A 32 -7.74 2.41 -10.67
C ASP A 32 -7.42 3.43 -9.55
N ILE A 33 -7.85 4.68 -9.76
CA ILE A 33 -7.59 5.79 -8.84
C ILE A 33 -8.17 5.53 -7.45
N ASP A 34 -9.33 4.86 -7.36
CA ASP A 34 -10.01 4.61 -6.09
C ASP A 34 -9.28 3.54 -5.28
N ALA A 35 -8.84 2.46 -5.93
CA ALA A 35 -8.04 1.42 -5.31
C ALA A 35 -6.68 1.95 -4.84
N LEU A 36 -6.03 2.83 -5.61
CA LEU A 36 -4.81 3.53 -5.19
C LEU A 36 -5.02 4.33 -3.90
N ARG A 37 -6.12 5.09 -3.81
CA ARG A 37 -6.46 5.85 -2.60
C ARG A 37 -6.66 4.96 -1.38
N VAL A 38 -7.30 3.80 -1.55
CA VAL A 38 -7.49 2.84 -0.45
C VAL A 38 -6.16 2.27 0.03
N VAL A 39 -5.27 1.89 -0.89
CA VAL A 39 -3.93 1.38 -0.56
C VAL A 39 -3.13 2.45 0.17
N ALA A 40 -3.05 3.67 -0.40
CA ALA A 40 -2.31 4.78 0.20
C ALA A 40 -2.84 5.16 1.58
N ALA A 41 -4.17 5.24 1.75
CA ALA A 41 -4.78 5.48 3.06
C ALA A 41 -4.40 4.42 4.08
N GLY A 42 -4.29 3.16 3.65
CA GLY A 42 -3.87 2.08 4.52
C GLY A 42 -2.40 2.18 4.95
N VAL A 43 -1.51 2.46 4.00
CA VAL A 43 -0.09 2.69 4.26
C VAL A 43 0.12 3.89 5.19
N ASN A 44 -0.61 4.98 4.97
CA ASN A 44 -0.53 6.19 5.80
C ASN A 44 -0.97 5.96 7.24
N LYS A 45 -2.04 5.19 7.46
CA LYS A 45 -2.47 4.83 8.83
C LYS A 45 -1.41 4.03 9.58
N MET A 46 -0.55 3.32 8.87
CA MET A 46 0.50 2.52 9.46
C MET A 46 1.81 3.29 9.68
N ARG A 47 1.95 4.52 9.18
CA ARG A 47 3.18 5.31 9.38
C ARG A 47 3.43 5.55 10.87
N SER A 48 4.64 5.24 11.30
CA SER A 48 5.13 5.42 12.67
C SER A 48 6.64 5.62 12.64
N LYS A 49 7.21 6.28 13.65
CA LYS A 49 8.67 6.41 13.81
C LYS A 49 9.37 5.05 13.99
N GLU A 50 8.62 4.03 14.41
CA GLU A 50 9.14 2.68 14.68
C GLU A 50 8.91 1.71 13.50
N ARG A 51 8.29 2.17 12.42
CA ARG A 51 7.95 1.33 11.25
C ARG A 51 8.62 1.84 9.98
N GLY A 52 9.37 0.97 9.31
CA GLY A 52 9.95 1.24 7.99
C GLY A 52 9.05 0.77 6.87
N ILE A 53 8.87 1.59 5.83
CA ILE A 53 8.10 1.23 4.64
C ILE A 53 8.95 1.53 3.41
N LEU A 54 9.22 0.51 2.60
CA LEU A 54 9.86 0.62 1.30
C LEU A 54 8.80 0.49 0.21
N VAL A 55 8.70 1.50 -0.66
CA VAL A 55 7.78 1.50 -1.81
C VAL A 55 8.61 1.39 -3.07
N ILE A 56 8.36 0.34 -3.85
CA ILE A 56 8.94 0.12 -5.18
C ILE A 56 7.80 0.31 -6.18
N THR A 57 7.97 1.26 -7.10
CA THR A 57 6.90 1.65 -8.02
C THR A 57 7.46 2.19 -9.32
N HIS A 58 6.70 2.01 -10.41
CA HIS A 58 6.98 2.62 -11.73
C HIS A 58 6.23 3.93 -11.93
N TYR A 59 5.17 4.20 -11.16
CA TYR A 59 4.35 5.40 -11.33
C TYR A 59 4.39 6.30 -10.08
N GLN A 60 4.60 7.60 -10.31
CA GLN A 60 4.63 8.58 -9.21
C GLN A 60 3.28 8.77 -8.51
N ARG A 61 2.17 8.30 -9.11
CA ARG A 61 0.81 8.51 -8.60
C ARG A 61 0.62 8.05 -7.17
N LEU A 62 1.20 6.90 -6.78
CA LEU A 62 1.10 6.42 -5.41
C LEU A 62 1.82 7.37 -4.43
N LEU A 63 2.97 7.91 -4.82
CA LEU A 63 3.78 8.82 -3.99
C LEU A 63 3.06 10.14 -3.71
N GLU A 64 2.17 10.60 -4.58
CA GLU A 64 1.34 11.80 -4.33
C GLU A 64 0.35 11.60 -3.17
N TYR A 65 0.02 10.35 -2.82
CA TYR A 65 -0.94 10.03 -1.77
C TYR A 65 -0.31 9.61 -0.43
N ILE A 66 1.02 9.40 -0.33
CA ILE A 66 1.69 8.87 0.88
C ILE A 66 2.52 9.93 1.61
#